data_AF-A0A950TDG4-F1
#
_entry.id   AF-A0A950TDG4-F1
#
_cell.length_a   1.000
_cell.length_b   1.000
_cell.length_c   1.000
_cell.angle_alpha   90.00
_cell.angle_beta   90.00
_cell.angle_gamma   90.00
#
_symmetry.space_group_name_H-M   'P 1'
#
loop_
_entity.id
_entity.type
_entity.pdbx_description
1 polymer ?
#
loop_
_entity_poly.entity_id
_entity_poly.type
_entity_poly.pdbx_seq_one_letter_code
_entity_poly.pdbx_strand_id
1 'polypeptide(L)'
;MSRSTRPTLSVAREPSGRRSRAIARSAPEFAPTEVKRLRDAALAGMQNPEWGSELGRLLLAGKLEPELYAAGQHWAECAMRYRQALDAPRPSPPAATLESKSPAAAVDPATEAGQRRTAREVAAIAALKEAHAALRMAGALPQRVVRRVCEHEEAVCGTGEFVALRRGLLALALFWGMTRRR
;
A
#
# COMPACT_ATOMS: atom_id res chain seq x y z
N MET A 1 -38.26 17.41 -5.70
CA MET A 1 -36.91 17.83 -5.27
C MET A 1 -36.98 18.23 -3.80
N SER A 2 -36.63 17.31 -2.89
CA SER A 2 -36.77 17.53 -1.44
C SER A 2 -35.49 18.18 -0.89
N ARG A 3 -35.60 19.41 -0.37
CA ARG A 3 -34.46 20.12 0.23
C ARG A 3 -34.20 19.52 1.61
N SER A 4 -33.01 18.93 1.77
CA SER A 4 -32.49 18.48 3.07
C SER A 4 -32.30 19.70 3.98
N THR A 5 -33.20 19.87 4.94
CA THR A 5 -33.08 20.87 6.00
C THR A 5 -31.98 20.41 6.94
N ARG A 6 -30.77 21.00 6.83
CA ARG A 6 -29.71 20.79 7.82
C ARG A 6 -30.22 21.33 9.16
N PRO A 7 -30.22 20.54 10.25
CA PRO A 7 -30.54 21.08 11.56
C PRO A 7 -29.44 22.06 11.95
N THR A 8 -29.74 23.35 11.88
CA THR A 8 -28.92 24.40 12.49
C THR A 8 -29.00 24.22 14.00
N LEU A 9 -27.91 23.75 14.61
CA LEU A 9 -27.72 23.74 16.07
C LEU A 9 -27.85 25.17 16.59
N SER A 10 -29.03 25.54 17.08
CA SER A 10 -29.27 26.80 17.75
C SER A 10 -28.59 26.74 19.12
N VAL A 11 -27.36 27.24 19.20
CA VAL A 11 -26.64 27.39 20.47
C VAL A 11 -27.39 28.42 21.31
N ALA A 12 -27.99 27.99 22.42
CA ALA A 12 -28.66 28.88 23.36
C ALA A 12 -27.69 29.95 23.85
N ARG A 13 -28.09 31.22 23.73
CA ARG A 13 -27.30 32.37 24.16
C ARG A 13 -27.90 32.95 25.43
N GLU A 14 -27.04 33.44 26.31
CA GLU A 14 -27.44 34.25 27.46
C GLU A 14 -28.05 35.57 26.95
N PRO A 15 -28.86 36.27 27.78
CA PRO A 15 -29.40 37.59 27.44
C PRO A 15 -28.31 38.63 27.06
N SER A 16 -27.06 38.40 27.48
CA SER A 16 -25.87 39.19 27.14
C SER A 16 -25.28 38.90 25.74
N GLY A 17 -25.88 37.98 24.97
CA GLY A 17 -25.40 37.54 23.66
C GLY A 17 -24.23 36.54 23.69
N ARG A 18 -23.67 36.26 24.89
CA ARG A 18 -22.65 35.23 25.11
C ARG A 18 -23.25 33.84 24.94
N ARG A 19 -22.48 32.92 24.37
CA ARG A 19 -22.90 31.50 24.26
C ARG A 19 -23.00 30.93 25.68
N SER A 20 -24.15 30.33 26.01
CA SER A 20 -24.38 29.75 27.33
C SER A 20 -23.33 28.67 27.61
N ARG A 21 -22.62 28.78 28.74
CA ARG A 21 -21.64 27.77 29.19
C ARG A 21 -22.28 26.42 29.50
N ALA A 22 -23.61 26.34 29.58
CA ALA A 22 -24.32 25.08 29.84
C ALA A 22 -24.12 24.04 28.71
N ILE A 23 -23.83 24.48 27.48
CA ILE A 23 -23.61 23.59 26.32
C ILE A 23 -22.13 23.20 26.17
N ALA A 24 -21.19 23.88 26.84
CA ALA A 24 -19.77 23.54 26.78
C ALA A 24 -19.40 22.24 27.51
N ARG A 25 -20.34 21.65 28.27
CA ARG A 25 -20.10 20.45 29.10
C ARG A 25 -20.30 19.11 28.38
N SER A 26 -20.59 19.08 27.08
CA SER A 26 -20.96 17.83 26.40
C SER A 26 -19.84 17.16 25.60
N ALA A 27 -18.61 17.69 25.62
CA ALA A 27 -17.45 16.96 25.11
C ALA A 27 -16.46 16.75 26.27
N PRO A 28 -15.98 15.52 26.51
CA PRO A 28 -14.86 15.33 27.43
C PRO A 28 -13.67 16.15 26.90
N GLU A 29 -13.26 17.15 27.66
CA GLU A 29 -12.01 17.87 27.42
C GLU A 29 -10.87 16.91 27.76
N PHE A 30 -10.39 16.16 26.77
CA PHE A 30 -9.24 15.28 26.93
C PHE A 30 -7.99 16.12 27.23
N ALA A 31 -7.17 15.67 28.18
CA ALA A 31 -5.89 16.32 28.43
C ALA A 31 -5.03 16.27 27.15
N PRO A 32 -4.21 17.31 26.84
CA PRO A 32 -3.37 17.32 25.63
C PRO A 32 -2.49 16.06 25.47
N THR A 33 -2.07 15.47 26.59
CA THR A 33 -1.33 14.21 26.65
C THR A 33 -2.16 13.00 26.25
N GLU A 34 -3.44 12.94 26.61
CA GLU A 34 -4.38 11.90 26.18
C GLU A 34 -4.71 12.03 24.70
N VAL A 35 -4.92 13.26 24.21
CA VAL A 35 -5.10 13.52 22.77
C VAL A 35 -3.89 13.04 21.99
N LYS A 36 -2.67 13.33 22.47
CA LYS A 36 -1.44 12.83 21.84
C LYS A 36 -1.38 11.30 21.86
N ARG A 37 -1.65 10.65 23.00
CA ARG A 37 -1.63 9.18 23.11
C ARG A 37 -2.67 8.52 22.20
N LEU A 38 -3.88 9.07 22.12
CA LEU A 38 -4.92 8.56 21.23
C LEU A 38 -4.54 8.76 19.76
N ARG A 39 -3.92 9.90 19.42
CA ARG A 39 -3.39 10.14 18.08
C ARG A 39 -2.28 9.16 17.73
N ASP A 40 -1.31 8.98 18.63
CA ASP A 40 -0.18 8.08 18.42
C ASP A 40 -0.64 6.61 18.36
N ALA A 41 -1.63 6.22 19.16
CA ALA A 41 -2.25 4.89 19.09
C ALA A 41 -3.05 4.68 17.79
N ALA A 42 -3.80 5.70 17.34
CA ALA A 42 -4.49 5.66 16.05
C ALA A 42 -3.48 5.59 14.89
N LEU A 43 -2.42 6.38 14.94
CA LEU A 43 -1.34 6.36 13.94
C LEU A 43 -0.60 5.02 13.95
N ALA A 44 -0.33 4.43 15.11
CA ALA A 44 0.27 3.11 15.23
C ALA A 44 -0.65 2.02 14.63
N GLY A 45 -1.97 2.12 14.81
CA GLY A 45 -2.94 1.23 14.14
C GLY A 45 -2.99 1.43 12.61
N MET A 46 -2.75 2.65 12.13
CA MET A 46 -2.69 3.00 10.71
C MET A 46 -1.35 2.65 10.04
N GLN A 47 -0.35 2.18 10.78
CA GLN A 47 0.93 1.72 10.21
C GLN A 47 0.83 0.33 9.57
N ASN A 48 -0.29 -0.39 9.70
CA ASN A 48 -0.43 -1.67 9.03
C ASN A 48 -0.38 -1.43 7.50
N PRO A 49 0.56 -2.07 6.77
CA PRO A 49 0.76 -1.86 5.33
C PRO A 49 -0.49 -2.14 4.48
N GLU A 50 -1.45 -2.87 5.02
CA GLU A 50 -2.77 -3.11 4.41
C GLU A 50 -3.58 -1.81 4.22
N TRP A 51 -3.38 -0.79 5.05
CA TRP A 51 -4.10 0.49 4.93
C TRP A 51 -3.45 1.43 3.92
N GLY A 52 -2.18 1.19 3.57
CA GLY A 52 -1.39 2.06 2.69
C GLY A 52 -1.37 1.63 1.22
N SER A 53 -1.83 0.42 0.90
CA SER A 53 -1.77 -0.16 -0.46
C SER A 53 -3.16 -0.38 -1.06
N GLU A 54 -3.27 -0.35 -2.40
CA GLU A 54 -4.53 -0.64 -3.09
C GLU A 54 -4.94 -2.11 -2.90
N LEU A 55 -3.97 -3.03 -2.88
CA LEU A 55 -4.20 -4.44 -2.57
C LEU A 55 -4.76 -4.63 -1.15
N GLY A 56 -4.21 -3.91 -0.17
CA GLY A 56 -4.69 -3.99 1.20
C GLY A 56 -6.11 -3.43 1.35
N ARG A 57 -6.45 -2.35 0.65
CA ARG A 57 -7.85 -1.87 0.57
C ARG A 57 -8.80 -2.92 0.01
N LEU A 58 -8.39 -3.66 -1.03
CA LEU A 58 -9.21 -4.75 -1.60
C LEU A 58 -9.36 -5.93 -0.64
N LEU A 59 -8.31 -6.27 0.12
CA LEU A 59 -8.36 -7.30 1.17
C LEU A 59 -9.31 -6.89 2.30
N LEU A 60 -9.15 -5.68 2.85
CA LEU A 60 -9.98 -5.16 3.94
C LEU A 60 -11.45 -5.01 3.53
N ALA A 61 -11.72 -4.72 2.25
CA ALA A 61 -13.07 -4.71 1.69
C ALA A 61 -13.65 -6.12 1.43
N GLY A 62 -12.91 -7.20 1.73
CA GLY A 62 -13.33 -8.58 1.49
C GLY A 62 -13.44 -8.96 0.02
N LYS A 63 -12.85 -8.15 -0.89
CA LYS A 63 -12.88 -8.40 -2.33
C LYS A 63 -11.78 -9.35 -2.78
N LEU A 64 -10.68 -9.39 -2.04
CA LEU A 64 -9.50 -10.20 -2.36
C LEU A 64 -9.26 -11.25 -1.28
N GLU A 65 -8.97 -12.48 -1.69
CA GLU A 65 -8.58 -13.55 -0.77
C GLU A 65 -7.17 -13.33 -0.20
N PRO A 66 -6.88 -13.80 1.03
CA PRO A 66 -5.57 -13.65 1.67
C PRO A 66 -4.40 -14.21 0.85
N GLU A 67 -4.62 -15.33 0.16
CA GLU A 67 -3.60 -15.95 -0.70
C GLU A 67 -3.26 -15.08 -1.91
N LEU A 68 -4.26 -14.42 -2.49
CA LEU A 68 -4.05 -13.51 -3.62
C LEU A 68 -3.38 -12.21 -3.16
N TYR A 69 -3.72 -11.73 -1.96
CA TYR A 69 -3.03 -10.61 -1.34
C TYR A 69 -1.55 -10.93 -1.09
N ALA A 70 -1.24 -12.10 -0.54
CA ALA A 70 0.14 -12.55 -0.31
C ALA A 70 0.94 -12.64 -1.61
N ALA A 71 0.34 -13.16 -2.69
CA ALA A 71 0.97 -13.16 -4.01
C ALA A 71 1.22 -11.74 -4.53
N GLY A 72 0.27 -10.82 -4.37
CA GLY A 72 0.45 -9.42 -4.77
C GLY A 72 1.57 -8.72 -4.00
N GLN A 73 1.66 -8.93 -2.68
CA GLN A 73 2.76 -8.43 -1.85
C GLN A 73 4.12 -8.99 -2.29
N HIS A 74 4.17 -10.29 -2.55
CA HIS A 74 5.40 -10.93 -3.00
C HIS A 74 5.84 -10.43 -4.38
N TRP A 75 4.90 -10.20 -5.31
CA TRP A 75 5.18 -9.54 -6.57
C TRP A 75 5.77 -8.15 -6.39
N ALA A 76 5.16 -7.31 -5.55
CA ALA A 76 5.62 -5.95 -5.28
C ALA A 76 7.06 -5.96 -4.71
N GLU A 77 7.36 -6.89 -3.80
CA GLU A 77 8.70 -7.08 -3.25
C GLU A 77 9.72 -7.52 -4.32
N CYS A 78 9.39 -8.52 -5.14
CA CYS A 78 10.23 -8.96 -6.25
C CYS A 78 10.50 -7.83 -7.26
N ALA A 79 9.47 -7.06 -7.61
CA ALA A 79 9.58 -5.93 -8.53
C ALA A 79 10.47 -4.82 -7.95
N MET A 80 10.37 -4.55 -6.65
CA MET A 80 11.26 -3.60 -5.97
C MET A 80 12.72 -4.07 -5.97
N ARG A 81 12.98 -5.35 -5.63
CA ARG A 81 14.34 -5.93 -5.64
C ARG A 81 14.95 -5.89 -7.04
N TYR A 82 14.16 -6.19 -8.07
CA TYR A 82 14.58 -6.08 -9.46
C TYR A 82 14.96 -4.63 -9.83
N ARG A 83 14.15 -3.64 -9.45
CA ARG A 83 14.46 -2.23 -9.70
C ARG A 83 15.75 -1.80 -9.00
N GLN A 84 15.94 -2.22 -7.75
CA GLN A 84 17.18 -1.98 -7.00
C GLN A 84 18.39 -2.62 -7.70
N ALA A 85 18.25 -3.83 -8.23
CA ALA A 85 19.31 -4.50 -8.98
C ALA A 85 19.66 -3.80 -10.31
N LEU A 86 18.76 -2.96 -10.83
CA LEU A 86 18.98 -2.17 -12.05
C LEU A 86 19.34 -0.70 -11.77
N ASP A 87 19.51 -0.33 -10.50
CA ASP A 87 19.62 1.07 -10.06
C ASP A 87 18.50 1.97 -10.63
N ALA A 88 17.31 1.38 -10.85
CA ALA A 88 16.17 2.07 -11.42
C ALA A 88 15.41 2.87 -10.35
N PRO A 89 14.98 4.11 -10.64
CA PRO A 89 14.21 4.91 -9.70
C PRO A 89 12.85 4.27 -9.38
N ARG A 90 12.36 4.53 -8.16
CA ARG A 90 11.00 4.11 -7.77
C ARG A 90 9.96 4.81 -8.66
N PRO A 91 8.87 4.13 -9.03
CA PRO A 91 7.86 4.69 -9.92
C PRO A 91 7.06 5.83 -9.28
N SER A 92 6.88 5.80 -7.95
CA SER A 92 6.35 6.91 -7.16
C SER A 92 7.31 7.14 -5.98
N PRO A 93 8.34 8.00 -6.14
CA PRO A 93 9.26 8.29 -5.06
C PRO A 93 8.49 9.02 -3.94
N PRO A 94 8.67 8.63 -2.66
CA PRO A 94 8.17 9.45 -1.56
C PRO A 94 8.78 10.85 -1.67
N ALA A 95 8.04 11.87 -1.18
CA ALA A 95 8.53 13.25 -1.17
C ALA A 95 9.96 13.27 -0.59
N ALA A 96 10.90 13.79 -1.37
CA ALA A 96 12.32 13.72 -1.04
C ALA A 96 12.57 14.42 0.30
N THR A 97 13.05 13.68 1.28
CA THR A 97 13.65 14.26 2.47
C THR A 97 14.91 15.00 2.02
N LEU A 98 15.05 16.28 2.35
CA LEU A 98 16.15 17.18 1.93
C LEU A 98 17.56 16.70 2.32
N GLU A 99 17.68 15.61 3.09
CA GLU A 99 18.96 15.01 3.42
C GLU A 99 19.44 14.12 2.26
N SER A 100 20.25 14.70 1.38
CA SER A 100 20.99 13.94 0.39
C SER A 100 21.99 13.01 1.09
N LYS A 101 21.59 11.77 1.36
CA LYS A 101 22.57 10.71 1.61
C LYS A 101 23.39 10.55 0.33
N SER A 102 24.69 10.83 0.41
CA SER A 102 25.62 10.48 -0.66
C SER A 102 25.40 9.03 -1.09
N PRO A 103 25.40 8.73 -2.40
CA PRO A 103 25.30 7.36 -2.86
C PRO A 103 26.42 6.54 -2.20
N ALA A 104 26.06 5.42 -1.59
CA ALA A 104 27.05 4.52 -1.01
C ALA A 104 28.07 4.14 -2.09
N ALA A 105 29.36 4.19 -1.76
CA ALA A 105 30.43 3.85 -2.70
C ALA A 105 30.16 2.47 -3.32
N ALA A 106 30.37 2.35 -4.64
CA ALA A 106 30.22 1.09 -5.33
C ALA A 106 31.15 0.05 -4.70
N VAL A 107 30.58 -1.09 -4.27
CA VAL A 107 31.35 -2.20 -3.72
C VAL A 107 32.10 -2.86 -4.87
N ASP A 108 33.41 -3.04 -4.72
CA ASP A 108 34.23 -3.69 -5.74
C ASP A 108 33.72 -5.11 -6.02
N PRO A 109 33.32 -5.43 -7.28
CA PRO A 109 32.80 -6.74 -7.66
C PRO A 109 33.82 -7.89 -7.48
N ALA A 110 35.11 -7.60 -7.41
CA ALA A 110 36.15 -8.62 -7.17
C ALA A 110 36.20 -9.10 -5.71
N THR A 111 35.59 -8.35 -4.78
CA THR A 111 35.51 -8.74 -3.36
C THR A 111 34.40 -9.77 -3.13
N GLU A 112 34.52 -10.58 -2.08
CA GLU A 112 33.46 -11.53 -1.69
C GLU A 112 32.11 -10.83 -1.45
N ALA A 113 32.14 -9.63 -0.86
CA ALA A 113 30.95 -8.81 -0.67
C ALA A 113 30.32 -8.38 -2.00
N GLY A 114 31.14 -7.98 -2.98
CA GLY A 114 30.72 -7.66 -4.35
C GLY A 114 30.09 -8.86 -5.04
N GLN A 115 30.75 -10.03 -5.01
CA GLN A 115 30.23 -11.27 -5.59
C GLN A 115 28.88 -11.68 -4.98
N ARG A 116 28.74 -11.61 -3.66
CA ARG A 116 27.47 -11.90 -2.97
C ARG A 116 26.38 -10.91 -3.36
N ARG A 117 26.72 -9.63 -3.55
CA ARG A 117 25.78 -8.61 -4.03
C ARG A 117 25.32 -8.92 -5.46
N THR A 118 26.26 -9.14 -6.39
CA THR A 118 25.96 -9.50 -7.78
C THR A 118 25.11 -10.77 -7.88
N ALA A 119 25.42 -11.80 -7.07
CA ALA A 119 24.61 -13.02 -7.04
C ALA A 119 23.15 -12.75 -6.62
N ARG A 120 22.93 -11.87 -5.64
CA ARG A 120 21.58 -11.45 -5.21
C ARG A 120 20.85 -10.65 -6.30
N GLU A 121 21.55 -9.76 -6.99
CA GLU A 121 21.00 -8.97 -8.10
C GLU A 121 20.57 -9.87 -9.26
N VAL A 122 21.43 -10.82 -9.66
CA VAL A 122 21.12 -11.83 -10.68
C VAL A 122 19.92 -12.69 -10.28
N ALA A 123 19.87 -13.14 -9.02
CA ALA A 123 18.73 -13.92 -8.50
C ALA A 123 17.43 -13.12 -8.51
N ALA A 124 17.46 -11.83 -8.14
CA ALA A 124 16.29 -10.96 -8.19
C ALA A 124 15.77 -10.76 -9.63
N ILE A 125 16.70 -10.61 -10.59
CA ILE A 125 16.36 -10.51 -12.02
C ILE A 125 15.72 -11.81 -12.54
N ALA A 126 16.29 -12.96 -12.21
CA ALA A 126 15.74 -14.26 -12.61
C ALA A 126 14.34 -14.47 -12.03
N ALA A 127 14.18 -14.28 -10.71
CA ALA A 127 12.91 -14.46 -10.01
C ALA A 127 11.77 -13.61 -10.61
N LEU A 128 12.03 -12.32 -10.89
CA LEU A 128 11.00 -11.48 -11.50
C LEU A 128 10.68 -11.92 -12.93
N LYS A 129 11.69 -12.30 -13.73
CA LYS A 129 11.47 -12.76 -15.12
C LYS A 129 10.59 -14.02 -15.17
N GLU A 130 10.82 -14.97 -14.28
CA GLU A 130 10.01 -16.19 -14.18
C GLU A 130 8.57 -15.90 -13.76
N ALA A 131 8.38 -15.09 -12.71
CA ALA A 131 7.06 -14.66 -12.28
C ALA A 131 6.32 -13.89 -13.40
N HIS A 132 7.04 -13.06 -14.15
CA HIS A 132 6.50 -12.31 -15.29
C HIS A 132 6.08 -13.25 -16.43
N ALA A 133 6.81 -14.34 -16.67
CA ALA A 133 6.42 -15.36 -17.63
C ALA A 133 5.11 -16.04 -17.23
N ALA A 134 4.95 -16.42 -15.96
CA ALA A 134 3.69 -16.96 -15.43
C ALA A 134 2.51 -15.98 -15.62
N LEU A 135 2.76 -14.69 -15.35
CA LEU A 135 1.75 -13.65 -15.51
C LEU A 135 1.38 -13.40 -16.98
N ARG A 136 2.34 -13.48 -17.91
CA ARG A 136 2.10 -13.42 -19.36
C ARG A 136 1.21 -14.57 -19.84
N MET A 137 1.39 -15.77 -19.30
CA MET A 137 0.53 -16.93 -19.62
C MET A 137 -0.92 -16.72 -19.16
N ALA A 138 -1.15 -15.93 -18.11
CA ALA A 138 -2.49 -15.53 -17.70
C ALA A 138 -3.17 -14.54 -18.67
N GLY A 139 -2.39 -13.80 -19.48
CA GLY A 139 -2.86 -12.88 -20.52
C GLY A 139 -2.39 -11.43 -20.32
N ALA A 140 -2.45 -10.64 -21.40
CA ALA A 140 -1.93 -9.26 -21.42
C ALA A 140 -2.67 -8.32 -20.43
N LEU A 141 -3.99 -8.47 -20.29
CA LEU A 141 -4.78 -7.63 -19.38
C LEU A 141 -4.47 -7.93 -17.90
N PRO A 142 -4.51 -9.19 -17.41
CA PRO A 142 -4.04 -9.54 -16.06
C PRO A 142 -2.64 -9.01 -15.75
N GLN A 143 -1.71 -9.17 -16.70
CA GLN A 143 -0.35 -8.66 -16.55
C GLN A 143 -0.31 -7.15 -16.36
N ARG A 144 -0.99 -6.39 -17.22
CA ARG A 144 -1.05 -4.93 -17.12
C ARG A 144 -1.65 -4.48 -15.80
N VAL A 145 -2.76 -5.09 -15.38
CA VAL A 145 -3.46 -4.68 -14.16
C VAL A 145 -2.66 -5.03 -12.91
N VAL A 146 -2.07 -6.22 -12.81
CA VAL A 146 -1.20 -6.59 -11.67
C VAL A 146 -0.04 -5.61 -11.55
N ARG A 147 0.62 -5.24 -12.65
CA ARG A 147 1.71 -4.26 -12.60
C ARG A 147 1.25 -2.89 -12.12
N ARG A 148 0.14 -2.36 -12.66
CA ARG A 148 -0.44 -1.07 -12.23
C ARG A 148 -0.77 -1.07 -10.74
N VAL A 149 -1.46 -2.09 -10.25
CA VAL A 149 -1.89 -2.14 -8.85
C VAL A 149 -0.70 -2.39 -7.92
N CYS A 150 0.16 -3.36 -8.22
CA CYS A 150 1.20 -3.81 -7.30
C CYS A 150 2.52 -3.03 -7.40
N GLU A 151 2.85 -2.44 -8.55
CA GLU A 151 4.07 -1.62 -8.71
C GLU A 151 3.80 -0.12 -8.57
N HIS A 152 2.60 0.34 -8.95
CA HIS A 152 2.27 1.76 -9.03
C HIS A 152 1.19 2.20 -8.03
N GLU A 153 0.62 1.27 -7.23
CA GLU A 153 -0.46 1.55 -6.28
C GLU A 153 -1.67 2.23 -6.96
N GLU A 154 -1.94 1.88 -8.22
CA GLU A 154 -3.08 2.40 -8.95
C GLU A 154 -4.36 1.64 -8.61
N ALA A 155 -5.46 2.38 -8.44
CA ALA A 155 -6.76 1.78 -8.19
C ALA A 155 -7.29 1.02 -9.42
N VAL A 156 -8.02 -0.07 -9.16
CA VAL A 156 -8.68 -0.88 -10.19
C VAL A 156 -9.94 -0.18 -10.70
N CYS A 157 -10.08 -0.02 -12.01
CA CYS A 157 -11.24 0.63 -12.62
C CYS A 157 -12.24 -0.39 -13.18
N GLY A 158 -13.25 -0.72 -12.39
CA GLY A 158 -14.41 -1.52 -12.81
C GLY A 158 -14.22 -3.04 -12.76
N THR A 159 -15.28 -3.77 -13.11
CA THR A 159 -15.36 -5.23 -12.92
C THR A 159 -14.37 -6.00 -13.80
N GLY A 160 -14.15 -5.55 -15.04
CA GLY A 160 -13.25 -6.24 -15.98
C GLY A 160 -11.80 -6.22 -15.50
N GLU A 161 -11.30 -5.07 -15.05
CA GLU A 161 -9.95 -4.98 -14.48
C GLU A 161 -9.84 -5.77 -13.18
N PHE A 162 -10.88 -5.79 -12.35
CA PHE A 162 -10.88 -6.55 -11.11
C PHE A 162 -10.81 -8.07 -11.35
N VAL A 163 -11.56 -8.59 -12.31
CA VAL A 163 -11.46 -10.00 -12.73
C VAL A 163 -10.06 -10.31 -13.27
N ALA A 164 -9.51 -9.40 -14.08
CA ALA A 164 -8.15 -9.55 -14.60
C ALA A 164 -7.09 -9.55 -13.48
N LEU A 165 -7.24 -8.69 -12.47
CA LEU A 165 -6.37 -8.65 -11.29
C LEU A 165 -6.41 -9.99 -10.56
N ARG A 166 -7.59 -10.50 -10.22
CA ARG A 166 -7.74 -11.80 -9.52
C ARG A 166 -7.12 -12.94 -10.32
N ARG A 167 -7.34 -12.99 -11.65
CA ARG A 167 -6.73 -13.99 -12.53
C ARG A 167 -5.20 -13.91 -12.53
N GLY A 168 -4.64 -12.70 -12.58
CA GLY A 168 -3.19 -12.49 -12.55
C GLY A 168 -2.58 -12.88 -11.20
N LEU A 169 -3.18 -12.45 -10.09
CA LEU A 169 -2.74 -12.81 -8.74
C LEU A 169 -2.87 -14.32 -8.49
N LEU A 170 -3.91 -14.97 -9.02
CA LEU A 170 -4.06 -16.42 -8.93
C LEU A 170 -2.95 -17.15 -9.68
N ALA A 171 -2.60 -16.71 -10.89
CA ALA A 171 -1.50 -17.29 -11.66
C ALA A 171 -0.16 -17.17 -10.91
N LEU A 172 0.08 -16.04 -10.26
CA LEU A 172 1.25 -15.83 -9.40
C LEU A 172 1.22 -16.70 -8.14
N ALA A 173 0.07 -16.79 -7.47
CA ALA A 173 -0.10 -17.65 -6.29
C ALA A 173 0.15 -19.12 -6.63
N LEU A 174 -0.31 -19.59 -7.80
CA LEU A 174 -0.04 -20.94 -8.30
C LEU A 174 1.44 -21.14 -8.62
N PHE A 175 2.06 -20.17 -9.30
CA PHE A 175 3.49 -20.20 -9.63
C PHE A 175 4.37 -20.34 -8.38
N TRP A 176 4.04 -19.62 -7.31
CA TRP A 176 4.78 -19.70 -6.04
C TRP A 176 4.27 -20.77 -5.07
N GLY A 177 3.27 -21.57 -5.43
CA GLY A 177 2.71 -22.60 -4.55
C GLY A 177 2.04 -22.05 -3.29
N MET A 178 1.56 -20.81 -3.32
CA MET A 178 0.89 -20.13 -2.21
C MET A 178 -0.59 -20.53 -2.05
N THR A 179 -1.16 -21.21 -3.05
CA THR A 179 -2.52 -21.74 -2.97
C THR A 179 -2.55 -22.96 -2.05
N ARG A 180 -3.34 -22.90 -0.96
CA ARG A 180 -3.58 -24.09 -0.13
C ARG A 180 -4.20 -25.19 -0.99
N ARG A 181 -3.53 -26.35 -1.08
CA ARG A 181 -4.15 -27.57 -1.58
C ARG A 181 -5.32 -27.88 -0.63
N ARG A 182 -6.55 -27.71 -1.11
CA ARG A 182 -7.72 -28.27 -0.45
C ARG A 182 -7.76 -29.77 -0.72
#